data_AF-A0A560W9I5-F1
#
_entry.id   AF-A0A560W9I5-F1
#
_cell.length_a   1.000
_cell.length_b   1.000
_cell.length_c   1.000
_cell.angle_alpha   90.00
_cell.angle_beta   90.00
_cell.angle_gamma   90.00
#
_symmetry.space_group_name_H-M   'P 1'
#
loop_
_entity.id
_entity.type
_entity.pdbx_description
1 polymer ?
#
loop_
_entity_poly.entity_id
_entity_poly.type
_entity_poly.pdbx_seq_one_letter_code
_entity_poly.pdbx_strand_id
1 'polypeptide(L)' 'MPVMPVGSRPTRLTAPLSRREDAELVPSPCWACGASGGIDWINVNGLGVLVHGRERCPVAVPFVWETGKPLASLSGAVAA' A
#
# COMPACT_ATOMS: atom_id res chain seq x y z
N MET A 1 -19.23 35.62 -14.51
CA MET A 1 -18.28 35.33 -13.42
C MET A 1 -18.54 33.91 -12.93
N PRO A 2 -17.63 32.93 -13.03
CA PRO A 2 -17.80 31.67 -12.33
C PRO A 2 -17.09 31.73 -10.98
N VAL A 3 -17.84 31.46 -9.91
CA VAL A 3 -17.34 31.28 -8.54
C VAL A 3 -16.74 29.88 -8.46
N MET A 4 -15.44 29.78 -8.20
CA MET A 4 -14.79 28.51 -7.86
C MET A 4 -14.98 28.23 -6.37
N PRO A 5 -15.34 27.00 -5.94
CA PRO A 5 -15.30 26.67 -4.54
C PRO A 5 -13.84 26.71 -4.09
N VAL A 6 -13.58 27.51 -3.06
CA VAL A 6 -12.31 27.55 -2.35
C VAL A 6 -11.99 26.13 -1.90
N GLY A 7 -11.02 25.51 -2.57
CA GLY A 7 -10.40 24.30 -2.05
C GLY A 7 -9.79 24.63 -0.69
N SER A 8 -10.38 24.10 0.37
CA SER A 8 -9.81 24.15 1.71
C SER A 8 -8.46 23.44 1.68
N ARG A 9 -7.40 24.21 1.43
CA ARG A 9 -6.01 23.77 1.61
C ARG A 9 -5.91 23.23 3.03
N PRO A 10 -5.53 21.97 3.27
CA PRO A 10 -5.33 21.50 4.63
C PRO A 10 -4.27 22.40 5.28
N THR A 11 -4.69 23.06 6.36
CA THR A 11 -3.87 23.93 7.19
C THR A 11 -2.58 23.18 7.53
N ARG A 12 -1.43 23.85 7.34
CA ARG A 12 -0.09 23.34 7.69
C ARG A 12 -0.17 22.60 9.03
N LEU A 13 0.31 21.36 9.06
CA LEU A 13 0.47 20.57 10.28
C LEU A 13 1.38 21.36 11.24
N THR A 14 0.80 22.00 12.25
CA THR A 14 1.48 22.86 13.23
C THR A 14 1.77 22.17 14.55
N ALA A 15 1.32 20.93 14.75
CA ALA A 15 1.59 20.15 15.96
C ALA A 15 2.69 19.11 15.74
N PRO A 16 3.61 18.89 16.70
CA PRO A 16 4.52 17.76 16.65
C PRO A 16 3.72 16.46 16.67
N LEU A 17 4.08 15.49 15.83
CA LEU A 17 3.43 14.17 15.64
C LEU A 17 3.39 13.28 16.92
N SER A 18 3.76 13.81 18.07
CA SER A 18 3.91 13.10 19.34
C SER A 18 2.62 12.89 20.13
N ARG A 19 1.49 13.53 19.75
CA ARG A 19 0.17 13.27 20.35
C ARG A 19 -0.63 12.32 19.47
N ARG A 20 -0.49 11.01 19.73
CA ARG A 20 -1.26 9.94 19.06
C ARG A 20 -2.74 9.92 19.45
N GLU A 21 -3.09 10.63 20.51
CA GLU A 21 -4.43 10.68 21.13
C GLU A 21 -5.50 11.38 20.27
N ASP A 22 -5.10 12.30 19.39
CA ASP A 22 -6.00 12.97 18.43
C ASP A 22 -5.84 12.44 16.98
N ALA A 23 -5.09 11.35 16.80
CA ALA A 23 -4.85 10.79 15.47
C ALA A 23 -6.05 9.95 15.02
N GLU A 24 -6.75 10.42 13.99
CA GLU A 24 -7.77 9.63 13.31
C GLU A 24 -7.10 8.62 12.36
N LEU A 25 -7.40 7.33 12.53
CA LEU A 25 -7.01 6.31 11.57
C LEU A 25 -7.90 6.43 10.34
N VAL A 26 -7.37 7.02 9.27
CA VAL A 26 -8.03 7.02 7.97
C VAL A 26 -7.63 5.75 7.21
N PRO A 27 -8.54 4.76 7.08
CA PRO A 27 -8.23 3.54 6.34
C PRO A 27 -7.98 3.90 4.86
N SER A 28 -6.77 3.60 4.39
CA SER A 28 -6.43 3.75 2.98
C SER A 28 -6.66 2.43 2.24
N PRO A 29 -7.32 2.44 1.08
CA PRO A 29 -7.49 1.22 0.29
C PRO A 29 -6.14 0.73 -0.24
N CYS A 30 -6.07 -0.57 -0.55
CA CYS A 30 -4.90 -1.16 -1.18
C CYS A 30 -4.56 -0.43 -2.49
N TRP A 31 -3.34 0.08 -2.61
CA TRP A 31 -2.91 0.83 -3.80
C TRP A 31 -2.85 -0.02 -5.08
N ALA A 32 -2.80 -1.35 -4.93
CA ALA A 32 -2.73 -2.27 -6.06
C ALA A 32 -4.12 -2.64 -6.59
N CYS A 33 -5.06 -3.02 -5.71
CA CYS A 33 -6.39 -3.54 -6.12
C CYS A 33 -7.60 -2.73 -5.61
N GLY A 34 -7.38 -1.71 -4.79
CA GLY A 34 -8.46 -0.91 -4.20
C GLY A 34 -9.23 -1.56 -3.04
N ALA A 35 -8.89 -2.80 -2.64
CA ALA A 35 -9.56 -3.47 -1.52
C ALA A 35 -9.41 -2.67 -0.21
N SER A 36 -10.51 -2.56 0.53
CA SER A 36 -10.55 -1.98 1.87
C SER A 36 -10.25 -3.05 2.92
N GLY A 37 -9.38 -2.74 3.87
CA GLY A 37 -8.91 -3.68 4.89
C GLY A 37 -7.45 -3.43 5.22
N GLY A 38 -6.97 -3.96 6.35
CA GLY A 38 -5.56 -3.88 6.72
C GLY A 38 -4.68 -4.44 5.61
N ILE A 39 -3.59 -3.73 5.30
CA ILE A 39 -2.64 -4.06 4.24
C ILE A 39 -1.39 -4.58 4.92
N ASP A 40 -1.08 -5.86 4.73
CA ASP A 40 0.11 -6.47 5.29
C ASP A 40 0.90 -7.21 4.22
N TRP A 41 2.22 -7.16 4.34
CA TRP A 41 3.13 -8.04 3.60
C TRP A 41 3.55 -9.18 4.50
N ILE A 42 3.30 -10.40 4.06
CA ILE A 42 3.67 -11.60 4.80
C ILE A 42 4.71 -12.42 4.03
N ASN A 43 5.60 -13.07 4.78
CA ASN A 43 6.52 -14.05 4.21
C ASN A 43 5.82 -15.41 4.14
N VAL A 44 5.65 -15.92 2.93
CA VAL A 44 5.15 -17.27 2.67
C VAL A 44 6.22 -18.04 1.92
N ASN A 45 6.89 -18.98 2.61
CA ASN A 45 7.93 -19.83 2.03
C ASN A 45 9.04 -19.05 1.30
N GLY A 46 9.49 -17.93 1.87
CA GLY A 46 10.54 -17.08 1.27
C GLY A 46 10.02 -16.07 0.24
N LEU A 47 8.70 -15.96 0.06
CA LEU A 47 8.07 -15.00 -0.84
C LEU A 47 7.29 -13.93 -0.08
N GLY A 48 7.48 -12.68 -0.45
CA GLY A 48 6.62 -11.57 -0.03
C GLY A 48 5.33 -11.55 -0.80
N VAL A 49 4.24 -11.76 -0.08
CA VAL A 49 2.88 -11.77 -0.61
C VAL A 49 2.08 -10.68 0.11
N LEU A 50 1.40 -9.84 -0.66
CA LEU A 50 0.49 -8.84 -0.10
C LEU A 50 -0.84 -9.51 0.26
N VAL A 51 -1.34 -9.24 1.46
CA VAL A 51 -2.63 -9.72 1.95
C VAL A 51 -3.51 -8.55 2.42
N HIS A 52 -4.82 -8.73 2.27
CA HIS A 52 -5.85 -7.87 2.84
C HIS A 52 -6.56 -8.66 3.94
N GLY A 53 -6.25 -8.36 5.21
CA GLY A 53 -6.69 -9.19 6.33
C GLY A 53 -6.18 -10.63 6.25
N ARG A 54 -6.98 -11.56 5.72
CA ARG A 54 -6.63 -12.98 5.55
C ARG A 54 -6.54 -13.44 4.09
N GLU A 55 -6.90 -12.58 3.14
CA GLU A 55 -6.96 -12.93 1.72
C GLU A 55 -5.75 -12.36 0.98
N ARG A 56 -5.24 -13.09 0.00
CA ARG A 56 -4.14 -12.61 -0.84
C ARG A 56 -4.63 -11.55 -1.81
N CYS A 57 -3.82 -10.52 -2.02
CA CYS A 57 -4.07 -9.54 -3.06
C CYS A 57 -3.96 -10.21 -4.44
N PRO A 58 -5.00 -10.13 -5.30
CA PRO A 58 -4.99 -10.83 -6.58
C PRO A 58 -4.09 -10.19 -7.64
N VAL A 59 -3.71 -8.92 -7.46
CA VAL A 59 -2.95 -8.15 -8.46
C VAL A 59 -1.53 -7.78 -8.03
N ALA A 60 -1.22 -7.88 -6.72
CA ALA A 60 0.12 -7.58 -6.24
C ALA A 60 1.08 -8.70 -6.67
N VAL A 61 2.17 -8.32 -7.35
CA VAL A 61 3.20 -9.25 -7.78
C VAL A 61 4.00 -9.70 -6.55
N PRO A 62 4.10 -11.01 -6.26
CA PRO A 62 4.95 -11.49 -5.19
C PRO A 62 6.43 -11.23 -5.49
N PHE A 63 7.25 -11.16 -4.46
CA PHE A 63 8.70 -10.96 -4.59
C PHE A 63 9.46 -11.95 -3.71
N VAL A 64 10.74 -12.16 -3.99
CA VAL A 64 11.62 -12.96 -3.12
C VAL A 64 11.91 -12.17 -1.85
N TRP A 65 11.45 -12.63 -0.69
CA TRP A 65 11.50 -11.89 0.58
C TRP A 65 12.89 -11.37 0.91
N GLU A 66 13.89 -12.24 0.75
CA GLU A 66 15.29 -11.93 1.07
C GLU A 66 15.91 -10.87 0.15
N THR A 67 15.48 -10.80 -1.11
CA THR A 67 16.15 -9.97 -2.13
C THR A 67 15.31 -8.80 -2.62
N GLY A 68 14.03 -8.75 -2.27
CA GLY A 68 13.08 -7.76 -2.80
C GLY A 68 12.77 -7.94 -4.29
N LYS A 69 13.35 -8.94 -4.97
CA LYS A 69 13.20 -9.10 -6.42
C LYS A 69 11.79 -9.56 -6.78
N PRO A 70 11.05 -8.84 -7.64
CA PRO A 70 9.75 -9.30 -8.12
C PRO A 70 9.89 -10.66 -8.81
N LEU A 71 8.94 -11.57 -8.57
CA LEU A 71 8.95 -12.86 -9.27
C LEU A 71 8.72 -12.71 -10.78
N ALA A 72 8.02 -11.65 -11.22
CA ALA A 72 7.88 -11.33 -12.64
C ALA A 72 9.24 -11.11 -13.34
N SER A 73 10.27 -10.68 -12.61
CA SER A 73 11.64 -10.51 -13.13
C SER A 73 12.34 -11.84 -13.46
N LEU A 74 11.80 -12.98 -13.01
CA LEU A 74 12.34 -14.32 -13.29
C LEU A 74 11.72 -14.96 -14.54
N SER A 75 10.56 -14.47 -15.03
CA SER A 75 9.94 -14.97 -16.28
C SER A 75 10.66 -14.52 -17.56
N GLY A 76 11.68 -13.66 -17.46
CA GLY A 76 12.54 -13.27 -18.59
C GLY A 76 13.73 -14.20 -18.84
N ALA A 77 13.94 -15.23 -18.01
CA ALA A 77 15.08 -16.15 -18.13
C ALA A 77 14.77 -17.47 -18.86
N VAL A 78 13.57 -17.59 -19.46
CA VAL A 78 13.22 -18.73 -20.32
C VAL A 78 12.75 -18.22 -21.68
N ALA A 79 13.71 -17.79 -22.51
CA ALA A 79 13.65 -17.82 -23.97
C ALA A 79 14.98 -17.25 -24.55
N ALA A 80 15.94 -18.14 -24.82
CA ALA A 80 16.88 -18.14 -25.96
C ALA A 80 17.94 -19.23 -25.73
#